data_AF-A0AB37UKJ9-F1
#
_entry.id   AF-A0AB37UKJ9-F1
#
_cell.length_a   1.000
_cell.length_b   1.000
_cell.length_c   1.000
_cell.angle_alpha   90.00
_cell.angle_beta   90.00
_cell.angle_gamma   90.00
#
_symmetry.space_group_name_H-M   'P 1'
#
loop_
_entity.id
_entity.type
_entity.pdbx_description
1 polymer ?
#
loop_
_entity_poly.entity_id
_entity_poly.type
_entity_poly.pdbx_seq_one_letter_code
_entity_poly.pdbx_strand_id
1 'polypeptide(L)'
;MGLIAVRLDAETEARLAEIVAHEQADRSETIRRIINQKWLSLQAGKQTLAERMGREPHLFDGVPDLSERKARKRYIAKRLLEENPE
;
A
#
# COMPACT_ATOMS: atom_id res chain seq x y z
N MET A 1 8.22 -13.18 -26.34
CA MET A 1 8.15 -11.80 -25.82
C MET A 1 7.03 -11.07 -26.55
N GLY A 2 6.23 -10.25 -25.87
CA GLY A 2 5.18 -9.44 -26.49
C GLY A 2 5.65 -8.00 -26.67
N LEU A 3 5.26 -7.36 -27.78
CA LEU A 3 5.47 -5.94 -28.02
C LEU A 3 4.30 -5.15 -27.42
N ILE A 4 4.59 -4.05 -26.74
CA ILE A 4 3.57 -3.13 -26.22
C ILE A 4 3.88 -1.75 -26.79
N ALA A 5 2.93 -1.14 -27.49
CA ALA A 5 3.01 0.24 -27.92
C ALA A 5 2.25 1.12 -26.91
N VAL A 6 2.94 2.10 -26.33
CA VAL A 6 2.38 3.04 -25.35
C VAL A 6 2.45 4.43 -25.94
N ARG A 7 1.34 5.17 -25.91
CA ARG A 7 1.33 6.58 -26.27
C ARG A 7 1.74 7.39 -25.05
N LEU A 8 2.87 8.08 -25.16
CA LEU A 8 3.36 9.02 -24.16
C LEU A 8 3.14 10.44 -24.70
N ASP A 9 2.80 11.37 -23.81
CA ASP A 9 2.92 12.78 -24.12
C ASP A 9 4.41 13.20 -24.11
N ALA A 10 4.71 14.35 -24.71
CA ALA A 10 6.08 14.82 -24.89
C ALA A 10 6.83 15.04 -23.56
N GLU A 11 6.11 15.44 -22.50
CA GLU A 11 6.70 15.64 -21.19
C GLU A 11 7.08 14.30 -20.55
N THR A 12 6.19 13.31 -20.62
CA THR A 12 6.44 11.95 -20.13
C THR A 12 7.55 11.26 -20.92
N GLU A 13 7.66 11.50 -22.23
CA GLU A 13 8.75 10.98 -23.05
C GLU A 13 10.11 11.58 -22.64
N ALA A 14 10.16 12.89 -22.38
CA ALA A 14 11.37 13.55 -21.89
C ALA A 14 11.81 12.98 -20.54
N ARG A 15 10.88 12.78 -19.60
CA ARG A 15 11.16 12.16 -18.29
C ARG A 15 11.68 10.72 -18.44
N LEU A 16 11.13 9.94 -19.37
CA LEU A 16 11.62 8.58 -19.63
C LEU A 16 13.06 8.61 -20.15
N ALA A 17 13.38 9.55 -21.05
CA ALA A 17 14.74 9.72 -21.57
C ALA A 17 15.74 10.10 -20.47
N GLU A 18 15.35 10.98 -19.55
CA GLU A 18 16.17 11.36 -18.39
C GLU A 18 16.43 10.18 -17.45
N ILE A 19 15.40 9.38 -17.13
CA ILE A 19 15.55 8.19 -16.29
C ILE A 19 16.52 7.19 -16.94
N VAL A 20 16.35 6.95 -18.24
CA VAL A 20 17.21 6.04 -19.01
C VAL A 20 18.66 6.53 -19.02
N ALA A 21 18.88 7.83 -19.21
CA ALA A 21 20.21 8.43 -19.20
C ALA A 21 20.87 8.33 -17.81
N HIS A 22 20.10 8.52 -16.74
CA HIS A 22 20.59 8.44 -15.36
C HIS A 22 20.99 7.01 -14.98
N GLU A 23 20.22 6.01 -15.41
CA GLU A 23 20.41 4.62 -15.03
C GLU A 23 21.36 3.85 -15.95
N GLN A 24 21.73 4.43 -17.09
CA GLN A 24 22.53 3.79 -18.15
C GLN A 24 21.96 2.43 -18.58
N ALA A 25 20.63 2.29 -18.53
CA ALA A 25 19.91 1.05 -18.81
C ALA A 25 19.19 1.11 -20.17
N ASP A 26 18.75 -0.03 -20.69
CA ASP A 26 17.88 -0.05 -21.88
C ASP A 26 16.46 0.44 -21.54
N ARG A 27 15.81 1.14 -22.48
CA ARG A 27 14.43 1.62 -22.31
C ARG A 27 13.48 0.49 -21.91
N SER A 28 13.63 -0.69 -22.49
CA SER A 28 12.75 -1.83 -22.22
C SER A 28 12.97 -2.40 -20.83
N GLU A 29 14.19 -2.30 -20.30
CA GLU A 29 14.52 -2.69 -18.93
C GLU A 29 13.94 -1.69 -17.93
N THR A 30 14.15 -0.39 -18.16
CA THR A 30 13.57 0.69 -17.34
C THR A 30 12.05 0.56 -17.27
N ILE A 31 11.36 0.38 -18.40
CA ILE A 31 9.90 0.23 -18.44
C ILE A 31 9.45 -1.01 -17.67
N ARG A 32 10.12 -2.16 -17.84
CA ARG A 32 9.81 -3.39 -17.08
C ARG A 32 9.93 -3.16 -15.57
N ARG A 33 10.98 -2.45 -15.14
CA ARG A 33 11.19 -2.15 -13.73
C ARG A 33 10.10 -1.22 -13.18
N ILE A 34 9.71 -0.18 -13.92
CA ILE A 34 8.61 0.72 -13.54
C ILE A 34 7.30 -0.05 -13.39
N ILE A 35 6.97 -0.93 -14.33
CA ILE A 35 5.76 -1.77 -14.28
C ILE A 35 5.78 -2.65 -13.03
N ASN A 36 6.90 -3.33 -12.76
CA ASN A 36 7.05 -4.18 -11.58
C ASN A 36 6.93 -3.39 -10.28
N GLN A 37 7.57 -2.23 -10.17
CA GLN A 37 7.47 -1.35 -9.02
C GLN A 37 6.03 -0.90 -8.79
N LYS A 38 5.34 -0.44 -9.84
CA LYS A 38 3.93 -0.03 -9.73
C LYS A 38 3.03 -1.19 -9.32
N TRP A 39 3.25 -2.39 -9.87
CA TRP A 39 2.53 -3.59 -9.48
C TRP A 39 2.72 -3.91 -7.98
N LEU A 40 3.97 -3.92 -7.51
CA LEU A 40 4.28 -4.14 -6.10
C LEU A 40 3.65 -3.09 -5.19
N SER A 41 3.67 -1.81 -5.58
CA SER A 41 2.99 -0.75 -4.83
C SER A 41 1.47 -0.96 -4.77
N LEU A 42 0.85 -1.41 -5.86
CA LEU A 42 -0.58 -1.72 -5.89
C LEU A 42 -0.94 -2.94 -5.02
N GLN A 43 -0.03 -3.91 -4.90
CA GLN A 43 -0.19 -5.05 -3.99
C GLN A 43 0.04 -4.65 -2.53
N ALA A 44 1.02 -3.81 -2.26
CA ALA A 44 1.30 -3.28 -0.92
C ALA A 44 0.14 -2.43 -0.39
N GLY A 45 -0.59 -1.72 -1.26
CA GLY A 45 -1.82 -1.00 -0.89
C GLY A 45 -3.02 -1.90 -0.57
N LYS A 46 -2.95 -3.20 -0.87
CA LYS A 46 -3.99 -4.19 -0.54
C LYS A 46 -3.73 -4.93 0.77
N GLN A 47 -2.51 -4.87 1.30
CA GLN A 47 -2.16 -5.52 2.56
C GLN A 47 -2.12 -4.51 3.70
N THR A 48 -2.99 -4.71 4.68
CA THR A 48 -2.93 -3.99 5.96
C THR A 48 -1.62 -4.32 6.69
N LEU A 49 -1.17 -3.42 7.57
CA LEU A 49 0.03 -3.62 8.40
C LEU A 49 0.00 -4.96 9.16
N ALA A 50 -1.20 -5.43 9.54
CA ALA A 50 -1.43 -6.72 10.19
C ALA A 50 -1.15 -7.93 9.30
N GLU A 51 -1.37 -7.84 7.99
CA GLU A 51 -1.09 -8.92 7.03
C GLU A 51 0.39 -9.01 6.68
N ARG A 52 1.11 -7.88 6.69
CA ARG A 52 2.56 -7.82 6.44
C ARG A 52 3.41 -8.41 7.57
N MET A 53 2.92 -8.38 8.81
CA MET A 53 3.67 -8.91 9.96
C MET A 53 3.63 -10.43 10.07
N GLY A 54 2.88 -11.12 9.20
CA GLY A 54 2.59 -12.54 9.36
C GLY A 54 1.64 -12.70 10.56
N ARG A 55 0.40 -13.11 10.30
CA ARG A 55 -0.58 -13.36 11.37
C ARG A 55 0.03 -14.27 12.44
N GLU A 56 0.37 -13.71 13.59
CA GLU A 56 0.37 -14.44 14.84
C GLU A 56 -1.09 -14.38 15.32
N PRO A 57 -1.87 -15.48 15.18
CA PRO A 57 -3.34 -15.43 15.22
C PRO A 57 -3.87 -14.76 16.49
N HIS A 58 -3.13 -14.92 17.59
CA HIS A 58 -3.52 -14.53 18.94
C HIS A 58 -3.34 -13.05 19.25
N LEU A 59 -2.55 -12.31 18.45
CA LEU A 59 -2.27 -10.89 18.72
C LEU A 59 -3.42 -9.96 18.26
N PHE A 60 -4.26 -10.45 17.35
CA PHE A 60 -5.37 -9.70 16.75
C PHE A 60 -6.74 -10.31 17.04
N ASP A 61 -6.84 -11.29 17.94
CA ASP A 61 -8.11 -11.84 18.46
C ASP A 61 -8.89 -10.81 19.33
N GLY A 62 -8.36 -9.60 19.49
CA GLY A 62 -9.03 -8.48 20.13
C GLY A 62 -10.14 -7.87 19.27
N VAL A 63 -10.99 -7.07 19.92
CA VAL A 63 -12.13 -6.39 19.27
C VAL A 63 -11.64 -5.62 18.04
N PRO A 64 -12.20 -5.88 16.84
CA PRO A 64 -11.77 -5.20 15.63
C PRO A 64 -12.08 -3.70 15.72
N ASP A 65 -11.20 -2.90 15.13
CA ASP A 65 -11.34 -1.44 14.98
C ASP A 65 -11.15 -0.60 16.27
N LEU A 66 -10.16 -0.93 17.09
CA LEU A 66 -9.68 -0.08 18.20
C LEU A 66 -8.35 0.63 17.90
N SER A 67 -7.86 0.58 16.67
CA SER A 67 -6.61 1.24 16.27
C SER A 67 -6.72 2.77 16.34
N GLU A 68 -7.92 3.32 16.07
CA GLU A 68 -8.16 4.75 16.16
C GLU A 68 -8.47 5.22 17.58
N ARG A 69 -7.86 6.34 18.00
CA ARG A 69 -8.10 6.94 19.33
C ARG A 69 -9.58 7.25 19.57
N LYS A 70 -10.32 7.67 18.54
CA LYS A 70 -11.76 7.95 18.63
C LYS A 70 -12.57 6.69 18.88
N ALA A 71 -12.25 5.59 18.19
CA ALA A 71 -12.89 4.31 18.40
C ALA A 71 -12.63 3.78 19.82
N ARG A 72 -11.39 3.87 20.33
CA ARG A 72 -11.06 3.51 21.72
C ARG A 72 -11.89 4.25 22.76
N LYS A 73 -12.02 5.57 22.62
CA LYS A 73 -12.80 6.38 23.57
C LYS A 73 -14.27 5.94 23.62
N ARG A 74 -14.88 5.70 22.45
CA ARG A 74 -16.29 5.25 22.37
C ARG A 74 -16.47 3.87 23.01
N TYR A 75 -15.56 2.94 22.72
CA TYR A 75 -15.59 1.60 23.29
C TYR A 75 -15.47 1.60 24.82
N ILE A 76 -14.50 2.35 25.37
CA ILE A 76 -14.29 2.47 26.81
C ILE A 76 -15.52 3.11 27.48
N ALA A 77 -16.07 4.18 26.91
CA ALA A 77 -17.26 4.84 27.44
C ALA A 77 -18.46 3.90 27.51
N LYS A 78 -18.68 3.09 26.45
CA LYS A 78 -19.73 2.08 26.43
C LYS A 78 -19.52 1.01 27.51
N ARG A 79 -18.29 0.50 27.64
CA ARG A 79 -17.92 -0.50 28.67
C ARG A 79 -18.17 0.00 30.10
N LEU A 80 -17.76 1.23 30.39
CA LEU A 80 -17.95 1.84 31.73
C LEU A 80 -19.43 2.02 32.08
N LEU A 81 -20.27 2.30 31.08
CA LEU A 81 -21.73 2.43 31.24
C LEU A 81 -22.40 1.06 31.46
N GLU A 82 -21.92 0.01 30.78
CA GLU A 82 -22.38 -1.37 30.99
C GLU A 82 -21.97 -1.91 32.38
N GLU A 83 -20.82 -1.50 32.90
CA GLU A 83 -20.31 -1.91 34.22
C GLU A 83 -20.96 -1.15 35.38
N ASN A 84 -21.48 0.06 35.14
CA ASN A 84 -22.22 0.85 36.13
C ASN A 84 -23.54 1.34 35.52
N PRO A 85 -24.53 0.45 35.33
CA PRO A 85 -25.88 0.89 35.01
C PRO A 85 -26.44 1.60 36.25
N GLU A 86 -26.96 2.82 36.08
CA GLU A 86 -27.70 3.53 37.13
C GLU A 86 -28.91 2.72 37.63
#